data_AF-A0A9J6DUA5-F1
#
_entry.id   AF-A0A9J6DUA5-F1
#
_cell.length_a   1.000
_cell.length_b   1.000
_cell.length_c   1.000
_cell.angle_alpha   90.00
_cell.angle_beta   90.00
_cell.angle_gamma   90.00
#
_symmetry.space_group_name_H-M   'P 1'
#
loop_
_entity.id
_entity.type
_entity.pdbx_description
1 polymer ?
#
loop_
_entity_poly.entity_id
_entity_poly.type
_entity_poly.pdbx_seq_one_letter_code
_entity_poly.pdbx_strand_id
1 'polypeptide(L)'
;MASSSRIDAPKRRRVSRESSASTVDFEDAISSSESGEDVDSSDFSTDDEDASSQSATSDRVSTFHGHDSLPASVKRAQFLPRRNPGVKVGDALRSDARRFVRVVDFFQLFFTTQAISMICDFTNKYAWMHILERGRRTRKETIMPRSRFFAFLAFLSVMDPEQTDPLYDGKLHRIANLLQHINDVSSQLFQPYRNMCVAERMVKSKGRSGIRQYMRDKGVKWGYKLWVLADSRTGYTVQFGVYIGKREAPSSKQAQQIEVLKGHIEDEIKQHEKLIKQHQDEIERHKKKIRDLKEH
;
A
#
# COMPACT_ATOMS: atom_id res chain seq x y z
N MET A 1 -11.10 -52.33 -80.50
CA MET A 1 -12.16 -51.68 -79.71
C MET A 1 -11.82 -51.86 -78.25
N ALA A 2 -11.82 -50.75 -77.49
CA ALA A 2 -11.74 -50.56 -76.03
C ALA A 2 -10.78 -49.38 -75.75
N SER A 3 -11.22 -48.13 -75.96
CA SER A 3 -11.94 -47.25 -75.01
C SER A 3 -11.08 -46.81 -73.81
N SER A 4 -10.70 -45.53 -73.89
CA SER A 4 -10.01 -44.69 -72.92
C SER A 4 -10.87 -44.33 -71.71
N SER A 5 -10.26 -44.25 -70.53
CA SER A 5 -10.66 -43.28 -69.49
C SER A 5 -9.46 -42.91 -68.60
N ARG A 6 -8.88 -41.73 -68.86
CA ARG A 6 -7.98 -41.02 -67.94
C ARG A 6 -8.84 -40.14 -67.02
N ILE A 7 -8.64 -40.26 -65.71
CA ILE A 7 -9.28 -39.42 -64.69
C ILE A 7 -8.35 -38.22 -64.44
N ASP A 8 -8.86 -37.01 -64.68
CA ASP A 8 -8.16 -35.73 -64.51
C ASP A 8 -8.11 -35.29 -63.03
N ALA A 9 -6.94 -34.82 -62.59
CA ALA A 9 -6.73 -34.23 -61.27
C ALA A 9 -7.01 -32.70 -61.30
N PRO A 10 -7.59 -32.11 -60.23
CA PRO A 10 -7.96 -30.70 -60.24
C PRO A 10 -6.74 -29.77 -60.10
N LYS A 11 -6.61 -28.83 -61.06
CA LYS A 11 -5.62 -27.73 -61.08
C LYS A 11 -5.84 -26.77 -59.89
N ARG A 12 -4.83 -26.65 -59.01
CA ARG A 12 -4.74 -25.59 -57.99
C ARG A 12 -4.54 -24.22 -58.66
N ARG A 13 -5.50 -23.29 -58.48
CA ARG A 13 -5.34 -21.86 -58.83
C ARG A 13 -4.34 -21.21 -57.88
N ARG A 14 -3.25 -20.69 -58.45
CA ARG A 14 -2.24 -19.88 -57.78
C ARG A 14 -2.75 -18.43 -57.72
N VAL A 15 -3.20 -17.98 -56.55
CA VAL A 15 -3.51 -16.57 -56.31
C VAL A 15 -2.25 -15.93 -55.74
N SER A 16 -1.59 -15.11 -56.55
CA SER A 16 -0.52 -14.19 -56.14
C SER A 16 -1.11 -13.15 -55.19
N ARG A 17 -0.70 -13.16 -53.93
CA ARG A 17 -0.99 -12.10 -52.97
C ARG A 17 0.30 -11.31 -52.79
N GLU A 18 0.30 -10.11 -53.33
CA GLU A 18 1.38 -9.13 -53.19
C GLU A 18 1.62 -8.84 -51.70
N SER A 19 2.88 -8.91 -51.30
CA SER A 19 3.35 -8.57 -49.97
C SER A 19 3.89 -7.14 -49.97
N SER A 20 3.03 -6.17 -49.67
CA SER A 20 3.47 -4.86 -49.20
C SER A 20 3.63 -4.94 -47.68
N ALA A 21 4.85 -5.25 -47.24
CA ALA A 21 5.24 -5.08 -45.85
C ALA A 21 5.49 -3.58 -45.61
N SER A 22 4.53 -2.88 -45.02
CA SER A 22 4.81 -1.59 -44.39
C SER A 22 5.47 -1.87 -43.04
N THR A 23 6.76 -1.56 -42.94
CA THR A 23 7.44 -1.36 -41.67
C THR A 23 6.80 -0.13 -41.04
N VAL A 24 6.01 -0.33 -39.99
CA VAL A 24 5.56 0.75 -39.12
C VAL A 24 6.38 0.61 -37.85
N ASP A 25 7.31 1.54 -37.67
CA ASP A 25 8.30 1.54 -36.62
C ASP A 25 7.65 1.63 -35.23
N PHE A 26 8.11 0.77 -34.33
CA PHE A 26 7.67 0.69 -32.93
C PHE A 26 8.21 1.85 -32.07
N GLU A 27 8.99 2.77 -32.66
CA GLU A 27 9.57 3.92 -31.96
C GLU A 27 8.60 5.11 -31.82
N ASP A 28 7.54 5.19 -32.63
CA ASP A 28 6.59 6.31 -32.59
C ASP A 28 5.64 6.31 -31.38
N ALA A 29 5.48 5.17 -30.70
CA ALA A 29 4.62 5.10 -29.51
C ALA A 29 5.24 5.72 -28.25
N ILE A 30 6.52 6.13 -28.31
CA ILE A 30 7.24 6.77 -27.19
C ILE A 30 7.50 8.26 -27.46
N SER A 31 7.34 8.74 -28.71
CA SER A 31 7.61 10.14 -29.07
C SER A 31 6.44 11.11 -28.84
N SER A 32 5.22 10.65 -28.53
CA SER A 32 4.05 11.54 -28.41
C SER A 32 3.79 12.12 -27.01
N SER A 33 4.82 12.34 -26.18
CA SER A 33 4.65 13.07 -24.91
C SER A 33 5.65 14.20 -24.65
N GLU A 34 6.38 14.65 -25.68
CA GLU A 34 7.16 15.89 -25.64
C GLU A 34 6.53 16.95 -26.54
N SER A 35 5.42 17.55 -26.08
CA SER A 35 4.98 18.87 -26.53
C SER A 35 3.82 19.33 -25.63
N GLY A 36 4.15 20.21 -24.69
CA GLY A 36 3.20 20.88 -23.80
C GLY A 36 3.83 22.19 -23.40
N GLU A 37 3.60 23.18 -24.26
CA GLU A 37 4.21 24.50 -24.31
C GLU A 37 4.14 25.25 -22.98
N ASP A 38 5.25 25.90 -22.65
CA ASP A 38 5.36 26.98 -21.69
C ASP A 38 4.51 28.16 -22.16
N VAL A 39 3.50 28.55 -21.38
CA VAL A 39 2.87 29.86 -21.51
C VAL A 39 3.26 30.65 -20.27
N ASP A 40 4.33 31.41 -20.46
CA ASP A 40 4.66 32.57 -19.65
C ASP A 40 3.53 33.59 -19.81
N SER A 41 3.01 34.09 -18.70
CA SER A 41 2.07 35.21 -18.67
C SER A 41 2.41 36.03 -17.44
N SER A 42 3.37 36.91 -17.66
CA SER A 42 3.64 38.06 -16.81
C SER A 42 2.45 39.02 -16.79
N ASP A 43 2.32 39.67 -15.62
CA ASP A 43 1.69 40.97 -15.36
C ASP A 43 0.22 40.98 -14.93
N PHE A 44 -0.02 41.21 -13.63
CA PHE A 44 -0.74 42.41 -13.18
C PHE A 44 -0.64 42.62 -11.65
N SER A 45 -0.09 43.80 -11.29
CA SER A 45 -0.29 44.60 -10.08
C SER A 45 0.37 44.21 -8.75
N THR A 46 1.33 45.05 -8.40
CA THR A 46 1.88 45.26 -7.06
C THR A 46 1.10 46.44 -6.46
N ASP A 47 0.40 46.23 -5.35
CA ASP A 47 0.00 47.32 -4.46
C ASP A 47 0.89 47.22 -3.22
N ASP A 48 1.75 48.22 -3.07
CA ASP A 48 2.53 48.52 -1.88
C ASP A 48 1.59 49.04 -0.78
N GLU A 49 1.60 48.38 0.39
CA GLU A 49 1.16 48.96 1.66
C GLU A 49 2.29 48.76 2.67
N ASP A 50 2.91 49.88 3.02
CA ASP A 50 3.87 50.07 4.09
C ASP A 50 3.31 49.62 5.45
N ALA A 51 4.06 48.78 6.18
CA ALA A 51 3.93 48.67 7.62
C ALA A 51 5.27 48.26 8.27
N SER A 52 6.02 49.30 8.62
CA SER A 52 6.99 49.41 9.71
C SER A 52 7.40 48.14 10.48
N SER A 53 8.71 47.87 10.41
CA SER A 53 9.58 47.27 11.42
C SER A 53 9.00 47.07 12.84
N GLN A 54 8.90 45.82 13.31
CA GLN A 54 9.17 45.47 14.72
C GLN A 54 9.84 44.09 14.83
N SER A 55 10.83 44.04 15.72
CA SER A 55 11.69 42.93 16.11
C SER A 55 10.96 41.70 16.64
N ALA A 56 11.44 40.49 16.34
CA ALA A 56 11.63 39.43 17.36
C ALA A 56 12.32 38.18 16.76
N THR A 57 13.49 37.89 17.35
CA THR A 57 14.14 36.59 17.62
C THR A 57 13.69 35.30 16.90
N SER A 58 14.71 34.60 16.41
CA SER A 58 14.73 33.18 15.98
C SER A 58 13.91 32.25 16.87
N ASP A 59 12.80 31.72 16.34
CA ASP A 59 12.10 30.57 16.90
C ASP A 59 12.72 29.28 16.36
N ARG A 60 13.69 28.75 17.10
CA ARG A 60 14.07 27.34 17.02
C ARG A 60 12.90 26.52 17.53
N VAL A 61 12.36 25.62 16.69
CA VAL A 61 11.33 24.65 17.07
C VAL A 61 11.87 23.81 18.24
N SER A 62 11.41 24.11 19.45
CA SER A 62 11.68 23.35 20.65
C SER A 62 10.95 22.00 20.55
N THR A 63 11.70 20.91 20.64
CA THR A 63 11.14 19.56 20.83
C THR A 63 10.57 19.52 22.24
N PHE A 64 9.31 19.89 22.38
CA PHE A 64 8.57 19.81 23.64
C PHE A 64 8.51 18.34 24.05
N HIS A 65 9.40 17.94 24.97
CA HIS A 65 9.29 16.67 25.67
C HIS A 65 8.12 16.83 26.63
N GLY A 66 6.92 16.48 26.16
CA GLY A 66 5.72 16.45 27.00
C GLY A 66 6.01 15.61 28.24
N HIS A 67 6.20 16.26 29.39
CA HIS A 67 6.28 15.61 30.68
C HIS A 67 4.85 15.30 31.13
N ASP A 68 4.20 14.36 30.43
CA ASP A 68 2.93 13.76 30.84
C ASP A 68 3.19 12.95 32.12
N SER A 69 3.26 13.67 33.22
CA SER A 69 3.50 13.13 34.55
C SER A 69 2.18 12.56 35.03
N LEU A 70 1.88 11.34 34.59
CA LEU A 70 0.76 10.56 35.10
C LEU A 70 0.90 10.40 36.63
N PRO A 71 -0.19 10.49 37.39
CA PRO A 71 -0.14 10.37 38.84
C PRO A 71 0.53 9.05 39.27
N ALA A 72 1.33 9.12 40.33
CA ALA A 72 2.21 8.03 40.81
C ALA A 72 1.48 6.70 41.12
N SER A 73 0.14 6.72 41.21
CA SER A 73 -0.72 5.57 41.50
C SER A 73 -1.09 4.73 40.27
N VAL A 74 -0.85 5.20 39.04
CA VAL A 74 -1.13 4.40 37.85
C VAL A 74 0.03 3.42 37.64
N LYS A 75 -0.14 2.18 38.12
CA LYS A 75 0.75 1.06 37.74
C LYS A 75 0.79 1.00 36.22
N ARG A 76 1.90 1.45 35.62
CA ARG A 76 2.09 1.36 34.17
C ARG A 76 1.91 -0.09 33.77
N ALA A 77 1.03 -0.34 32.79
CA ALA A 77 0.88 -1.67 32.21
C ALA A 77 2.27 -2.20 31.84
N GLN A 78 2.64 -3.35 32.41
CA GLN A 78 3.93 -3.95 32.14
C GLN A 78 3.96 -4.36 30.67
N PHE A 79 5.03 -3.99 29.97
CA PHE A 79 5.20 -4.40 28.58
C PHE A 79 5.46 -5.91 28.54
N LEU A 80 4.44 -6.66 28.16
CA LEU A 80 4.45 -8.12 28.06
C LEU A 80 4.20 -8.52 26.59
N PRO A 81 5.21 -8.43 25.73
CA PRO A 81 5.08 -8.79 24.32
C PRO A 81 4.85 -10.29 24.17
N ARG A 82 4.09 -10.69 23.14
CA ARG A 82 3.77 -12.10 22.83
C ARG A 82 5.01 -12.98 22.64
N ARG A 83 6.13 -12.40 22.20
CA ARG A 83 7.43 -13.04 22.01
C ARG A 83 8.50 -12.12 22.60
N ASN A 84 9.71 -12.63 22.85
CA ASN A 84 10.84 -11.76 23.26
C ASN A 84 11.04 -10.66 22.20
N PRO A 85 11.21 -9.38 22.54
CA PRO A 85 11.48 -8.35 21.54
C PRO A 85 12.71 -8.63 20.68
N GLY A 86 12.71 -8.12 19.45
CA GLY A 86 13.80 -8.26 18.49
C GLY A 86 13.55 -9.29 17.40
N VAL A 87 14.64 -9.65 16.71
CA VAL A 87 14.64 -10.48 15.51
C VAL A 87 14.18 -11.92 15.82
N LYS A 88 13.30 -12.44 14.96
CA LYS A 88 12.65 -13.76 15.05
C LYS A 88 13.02 -14.68 13.90
N VAL A 89 14.30 -14.65 13.54
CA VAL A 89 14.87 -15.63 12.60
C VAL A 89 15.08 -16.98 13.31
N GLY A 90 15.12 -16.98 14.65
CA GLY A 90 15.38 -18.13 15.56
C GLY A 90 14.50 -19.37 15.35
N ASP A 91 13.21 -19.20 15.04
CA ASP A 91 12.30 -20.32 14.77
C ASP A 91 12.55 -20.94 13.38
N ALA A 92 13.19 -20.22 12.47
CA ALA A 92 13.72 -20.73 11.20
C ALA A 92 15.17 -21.26 11.30
N LEU A 93 15.84 -21.07 12.45
CA LEU A 93 17.29 -21.26 12.64
C LEU A 93 17.71 -22.55 13.35
N ARG A 94 16.80 -23.37 13.87
CA ARG A 94 17.21 -24.57 14.65
C ARG A 94 18.05 -25.58 13.87
N SER A 95 18.16 -25.45 12.54
CA SER A 95 18.95 -26.36 11.70
C SER A 95 19.96 -25.70 10.76
N ASP A 96 20.04 -24.37 10.62
CA ASP A 96 20.70 -23.78 9.44
C ASP A 96 21.36 -22.39 9.65
N ALA A 97 21.98 -22.15 10.80
CA ALA A 97 22.65 -20.88 11.12
C ALA A 97 23.77 -20.46 10.15
N ARG A 98 24.34 -21.40 9.39
CA ARG A 98 25.35 -21.11 8.34
C ARG A 98 24.75 -20.52 7.07
N ARG A 99 23.41 -20.46 6.96
CA ARG A 99 22.69 -20.03 5.76
C ARG A 99 22.46 -18.54 5.68
N PHE A 100 22.67 -17.76 6.75
CA PHE A 100 22.45 -16.30 6.77
C PHE A 100 23.76 -15.51 6.82
N VAL A 101 24.64 -15.78 5.85
CA VAL A 101 25.95 -15.10 5.75
C VAL A 101 25.92 -14.04 4.66
N ARG A 102 25.16 -14.25 3.59
CA ARG A 102 25.09 -13.35 2.45
C ARG A 102 23.83 -12.51 2.51
N VAL A 103 23.89 -11.31 1.96
CA VAL A 103 22.74 -10.39 1.85
C VAL A 103 21.54 -11.06 1.17
N VAL A 104 21.79 -11.91 0.17
CA VAL A 104 20.73 -12.65 -0.55
C VAL A 104 19.93 -13.57 0.36
N ASP A 105 20.56 -14.13 1.39
CA ASP A 105 19.90 -15.07 2.29
C ASP A 105 18.84 -14.34 3.14
N PHE A 106 19.11 -13.09 3.53
CA PHE A 106 18.13 -12.22 4.19
C PHE A 106 17.05 -11.71 3.24
N PHE A 107 17.39 -11.43 1.99
CA PHE A 107 16.41 -11.03 0.97
C PHE A 107 15.38 -12.13 0.70
N GLN A 108 15.84 -13.40 0.68
CA GLN A 108 14.99 -14.56 0.47
C GLN A 108 14.01 -14.84 1.62
N LEU A 109 14.17 -14.22 2.78
CA LEU A 109 13.17 -14.26 3.85
C LEU A 109 11.86 -13.62 3.40
N PHE A 110 11.93 -12.50 2.69
CA PHE A 110 10.76 -11.78 2.16
C PHE A 110 10.33 -12.35 0.81
N PHE A 111 11.29 -12.66 -0.07
CA PHE A 111 11.06 -13.25 -1.37
C PHE A 111 11.35 -14.74 -1.35
N THR A 112 10.44 -15.49 -0.73
CA THR A 112 10.54 -16.95 -0.65
C THR A 112 10.53 -17.57 -2.04
N THR A 113 11.05 -18.79 -2.17
CA THR A 113 11.01 -19.54 -3.44
C THR A 113 9.59 -19.66 -3.98
N GLN A 114 8.59 -19.81 -3.10
CA GLN A 114 7.18 -19.84 -3.47
C GLN A 114 6.70 -18.48 -4.02
N ALA A 115 7.01 -17.38 -3.35
CA ALA A 115 6.64 -16.04 -3.81
C ALA A 115 7.28 -15.72 -5.18
N ILE A 116 8.54 -16.11 -5.38
CA ILE A 116 9.24 -15.96 -6.66
C ILE A 116 8.58 -16.84 -7.74
N SER A 117 8.25 -18.10 -7.42
CA SER A 117 7.55 -18.98 -8.36
C SER A 117 6.21 -18.40 -8.79
N MET A 118 5.42 -17.90 -7.83
CA MET A 118 4.14 -17.23 -8.13
C MET A 118 4.31 -16.04 -9.07
N ILE A 119 5.30 -15.18 -8.84
CA ILE A 119 5.61 -14.06 -9.73
C ILE A 119 5.95 -14.58 -11.14
N CYS A 120 6.78 -15.62 -11.24
CA CYS A 120 7.12 -16.22 -12.53
C CYS A 120 5.88 -16.78 -13.24
N ASP A 121 5.03 -17.52 -12.54
CA ASP A 121 3.85 -18.17 -13.09
C ASP A 121 2.83 -17.13 -13.58
N PHE A 122 2.54 -16.11 -12.77
CA PHE A 122 1.61 -15.04 -13.15
C PHE A 122 2.16 -14.11 -14.22
N THR A 123 3.45 -13.80 -14.20
CA THR A 123 4.12 -13.04 -15.26
C THR A 123 4.05 -13.80 -16.58
N ASN A 124 4.33 -15.11 -16.56
CA ASN A 124 4.21 -15.94 -17.75
C ASN A 124 2.77 -16.00 -18.24
N LYS A 125 1.78 -16.23 -17.36
CA LYS A 125 0.35 -16.25 -17.71
C LYS A 125 -0.10 -14.93 -18.33
N TYR A 126 0.27 -13.79 -17.72
CA TYR A 126 -0.03 -12.46 -18.23
C TYR A 126 0.64 -12.19 -19.58
N ALA A 127 1.92 -12.57 -19.74
CA ALA A 127 2.63 -12.48 -21.01
C ALA A 127 1.97 -13.35 -22.09
N TRP A 128 1.54 -14.58 -21.76
CA TRP A 128 0.81 -15.45 -22.69
C TRP A 128 -0.49 -14.80 -23.16
N MET A 129 -1.28 -14.23 -22.24
CA MET A 129 -2.52 -13.51 -22.59
C MET A 129 -2.26 -12.35 -23.56
N HIS A 130 -1.20 -11.57 -23.36
CA HIS A 130 -0.95 -10.36 -24.16
C HIS A 130 -0.07 -10.57 -25.40
N ILE A 131 0.71 -11.65 -25.49
CA ILE A 131 1.61 -11.96 -26.62
C ILE A 131 0.91 -12.84 -27.67
N LEU A 132 0.06 -13.79 -27.26
CA LEU A 132 -0.57 -14.73 -28.21
C LEU A 132 -1.73 -14.13 -29.02
N GLU A 133 -2.29 -12.98 -28.63
CA GLU A 133 -3.22 -12.24 -29.51
C GLU A 133 -2.53 -11.61 -30.73
N ARG A 134 -1.18 -11.54 -30.75
CA ARG A 134 -0.40 -10.92 -31.84
C ARG A 134 0.59 -11.83 -32.57
N GLY A 135 0.51 -13.14 -32.37
CA GLY A 135 1.12 -14.12 -33.28
C GLY A 135 2.63 -13.99 -33.52
N ARG A 136 3.45 -13.78 -32.49
CA ARG A 136 4.92 -13.85 -32.62
C ARG A 136 5.55 -14.76 -31.56
N ARG A 137 6.20 -15.83 -32.01
CA ARG A 137 7.05 -16.71 -31.18
C ARG A 137 8.41 -16.04 -30.99
N THR A 138 8.84 -15.86 -29.74
CA THR A 138 10.21 -15.41 -29.41
C THR A 138 11.06 -16.58 -28.96
N ARG A 139 12.32 -16.63 -29.43
CA ARG A 139 13.30 -17.65 -29.00
C ARG A 139 13.84 -17.34 -27.60
N LYS A 140 14.18 -18.40 -26.87
CA LYS A 140 14.79 -18.36 -25.55
C LYS A 140 16.30 -18.16 -25.71
N GLU A 141 16.79 -16.94 -25.54
CA GLU A 141 18.22 -16.63 -25.48
C GLU A 141 18.72 -16.58 -24.03
N THR A 142 19.98 -16.98 -23.84
CA THR A 142 20.65 -17.23 -22.56
C THR A 142 21.18 -15.97 -21.87
N ILE A 143 21.21 -14.84 -22.56
CA ILE A 143 21.52 -13.51 -22.01
C ILE A 143 20.35 -12.62 -22.37
N MET A 144 19.74 -11.96 -21.39
CA MET A 144 18.51 -11.18 -21.59
C MET A 144 18.79 -9.95 -22.47
N PRO A 145 18.35 -9.90 -23.73
CA PRO A 145 18.51 -8.69 -24.55
C PRO A 145 17.71 -7.54 -23.96
N ARG A 146 18.12 -6.29 -24.22
CA ARG A 146 17.42 -5.09 -23.73
C ARG A 146 15.91 -5.13 -24.02
N SER A 147 15.54 -5.59 -25.22
CA SER A 147 14.14 -5.79 -25.63
C SER A 147 13.40 -6.80 -24.74
N ARG A 148 14.05 -7.90 -24.38
CA ARG A 148 13.50 -8.92 -23.48
C ARG A 148 13.37 -8.41 -22.05
N PHE A 149 14.32 -7.59 -21.58
CA PHE A 149 14.23 -6.95 -20.26
C PHE A 149 13.00 -6.03 -20.18
N PHE A 150 12.80 -5.17 -21.18
CA PHE A 150 11.60 -4.33 -21.23
C PHE A 150 10.32 -5.14 -21.40
N ALA A 151 10.35 -6.25 -22.14
CA ALA A 151 9.20 -7.16 -22.22
C ALA A 151 8.86 -7.76 -20.84
N PHE A 152 9.86 -8.21 -20.07
CA PHE A 152 9.62 -8.69 -18.70
C PHE A 152 9.07 -7.60 -17.79
N LEU A 153 9.58 -6.37 -17.87
CA LEU A 153 9.04 -5.25 -17.11
C LEU A 153 7.59 -4.92 -17.49
N ALA A 154 7.24 -5.03 -18.77
CA ALA A 154 5.90 -4.75 -19.26
C ALA A 154 4.88 -5.80 -18.82
N PHE A 155 5.30 -7.07 -18.70
CA PHE A 155 4.40 -8.19 -18.37
C PHE A 155 4.50 -8.68 -16.92
N LEU A 156 5.30 -8.01 -16.08
CA LEU A 156 5.44 -8.38 -14.67
C LEU A 156 4.08 -8.33 -13.97
N SER A 157 3.58 -9.50 -13.57
CA SER A 157 2.35 -9.64 -12.80
C SER A 157 2.61 -10.45 -11.54
N VAL A 158 2.01 -10.02 -10.43
CA VAL A 158 2.10 -10.68 -9.12
C VAL A 158 0.77 -11.30 -8.70
N MET A 159 -0.24 -11.19 -9.57
CA MET A 159 -1.58 -11.72 -9.36
C MET A 159 -2.03 -12.49 -10.59
N ASP A 160 -2.91 -13.47 -10.37
CA ASP A 160 -3.57 -14.16 -11.47
C ASP A 160 -4.54 -13.20 -12.18
N PRO A 161 -4.31 -12.84 -13.46
CA PRO A 161 -5.16 -11.92 -14.20
C PRO A 161 -6.61 -12.43 -14.36
N GLU A 162 -6.84 -13.73 -14.27
CA GLU A 162 -8.18 -14.32 -14.39
C GLU A 162 -8.98 -14.26 -13.09
N GLN A 163 -8.31 -14.10 -11.94
CA GLN A 163 -8.96 -14.05 -10.62
C GLN A 163 -9.10 -12.63 -10.07
N THR A 164 -8.59 -11.64 -10.78
CA THR A 164 -8.67 -10.24 -10.36
C THR A 164 -9.82 -9.52 -11.03
N ASP A 165 -10.78 -9.04 -10.23
CA ASP A 165 -11.80 -8.12 -10.71
C ASP A 165 -11.53 -6.72 -10.10
N PRO A 166 -11.11 -5.73 -10.91
CA PRO A 166 -10.86 -4.37 -10.44
C PRO A 166 -12.04 -3.74 -9.70
N LEU A 167 -13.28 -4.14 -10.01
CA LEU A 167 -14.49 -3.59 -9.42
C LEU A 167 -14.70 -4.07 -7.98
N TYR A 168 -14.36 -5.32 -7.68
CA TYR A 168 -14.54 -5.92 -6.35
C TYR A 168 -13.27 -5.82 -5.49
N ASP A 169 -12.09 -5.97 -6.09
CA ASP A 169 -10.81 -6.07 -5.37
C ASP A 169 -10.15 -4.69 -5.11
N GLY A 170 -10.74 -3.63 -5.66
CA GLY A 170 -10.32 -2.25 -5.45
C GLY A 170 -9.01 -1.85 -6.15
N LYS A 171 -8.51 -0.65 -5.83
CA LYS A 171 -7.40 -0.01 -6.58
C LYS A 171 -6.05 -0.73 -6.46
N LEU A 172 -5.87 -1.62 -5.48
CA LEU A 172 -4.62 -2.34 -5.22
C LEU A 172 -4.67 -3.82 -5.64
N HIS A 173 -5.74 -4.27 -6.30
CA HIS A 173 -5.97 -5.68 -6.64
C HIS A 173 -4.75 -6.38 -7.26
N ARG A 174 -4.01 -5.69 -8.15
CA ARG A 174 -2.82 -6.25 -8.84
C ARG A 174 -1.63 -6.56 -7.93
N ILE A 175 -1.59 -6.01 -6.72
CA ILE A 175 -0.47 -6.15 -5.77
C ILE A 175 -0.91 -6.53 -4.35
N ALA A 176 -2.22 -6.72 -4.12
CA ALA A 176 -2.78 -6.90 -2.78
C ALA A 176 -2.15 -8.10 -2.05
N ASN A 177 -2.02 -9.25 -2.73
CA ASN A 177 -1.42 -10.44 -2.13
C ASN A 177 0.06 -10.25 -1.79
N LEU A 178 0.82 -9.53 -2.63
CA LEU A 178 2.22 -9.24 -2.36
C LEU A 178 2.37 -8.32 -1.14
N LEU A 179 1.54 -7.28 -1.05
CA LEU A 179 1.56 -6.36 0.08
C LEU A 179 1.22 -7.10 1.38
N GLN A 180 0.22 -7.98 1.35
CA GLN A 180 -0.16 -8.78 2.50
C GLN A 180 0.96 -9.74 2.90
N HIS A 181 1.53 -10.48 1.94
CA HIS A 181 2.67 -11.39 2.17
C HIS A 181 3.85 -10.67 2.81
N ILE A 182 4.24 -9.49 2.30
CA ILE A 182 5.35 -8.72 2.88
C ILE A 182 5.06 -8.30 4.32
N ASN A 183 3.84 -7.85 4.61
CA ASN A 183 3.44 -7.48 5.97
C ASN A 183 3.43 -8.70 6.92
N ASP A 184 2.91 -9.84 6.44
CA ASP A 184 2.86 -11.08 7.22
C ASP A 184 4.27 -11.56 7.56
N VAL A 185 5.14 -11.67 6.55
CA VAL A 185 6.54 -12.04 6.75
C VAL A 185 7.24 -11.05 7.67
N SER A 186 7.04 -9.74 7.47
CA SER A 186 7.70 -8.73 8.30
C SER A 186 7.33 -8.87 9.79
N SER A 187 6.05 -9.07 10.08
CA SER A 187 5.55 -9.29 11.45
C SER A 187 6.01 -10.61 12.05
N GLN A 188 6.26 -11.63 11.24
CA GLN A 188 6.79 -12.91 11.69
C GLN A 188 8.28 -12.80 12.04
N LEU A 189 9.07 -12.11 11.22
CA LEU A 189 10.53 -11.97 11.36
C LEU A 189 10.97 -11.04 12.49
N PHE A 190 10.08 -10.21 13.03
CA PHE A 190 10.44 -9.25 14.07
C PHE A 190 9.32 -9.05 15.09
N GLN A 191 9.70 -9.06 16.37
CA GLN A 191 8.83 -8.62 17.46
C GLN A 191 9.24 -7.20 17.88
N PRO A 192 8.36 -6.19 17.76
CA PRO A 192 8.68 -4.83 18.17
C PRO A 192 9.08 -4.69 19.63
N TYR A 193 9.93 -3.70 19.91
CA TYR A 193 10.17 -3.24 21.28
C TYR A 193 8.98 -2.40 21.75
N ARG A 194 9.11 -1.84 22.97
CA ARG A 194 8.03 -1.11 23.63
C ARG A 194 7.53 0.11 22.85
N ASN A 195 8.41 0.79 22.13
CA ASN A 195 8.12 2.06 21.47
C ASN A 195 8.08 1.85 19.95
N MET A 196 6.98 2.29 19.33
CA MET A 196 6.81 2.26 17.88
C MET A 196 6.55 3.68 17.36
N CYS A 197 6.82 3.87 16.08
CA CYS A 197 6.58 5.10 15.34
C CYS A 197 5.62 4.81 14.20
N VAL A 198 4.59 5.64 14.07
CA VAL A 198 3.73 5.69 12.88
C VAL A 198 4.13 6.91 12.07
N ALA A 199 4.49 6.71 10.82
CA ALA A 199 4.97 7.77 9.95
C ALA A 199 4.45 7.66 8.52
N GLU A 200 4.51 8.78 7.81
CA GLU A 200 4.19 8.87 6.39
C GLU A 200 5.47 8.79 5.54
N ARG A 201 5.51 7.84 4.59
CA ARG A 201 6.59 7.68 3.62
C ARG A 201 6.07 7.90 2.20
N MET A 202 6.85 8.58 1.36
CA MET A 202 6.53 8.77 -0.05
C MET A 202 7.41 7.87 -0.93
N VAL A 203 6.79 7.10 -1.83
CA VAL A 203 7.46 6.36 -2.88
C VAL A 203 7.32 7.13 -4.19
N LYS A 204 8.43 7.66 -4.71
CA LYS A 204 8.43 8.47 -5.94
C LYS A 204 7.79 7.72 -7.10
N SER A 205 6.84 8.36 -7.77
CA SER A 205 6.25 7.82 -9.00
C SER A 205 5.90 8.94 -9.96
N LYS A 206 6.26 8.75 -11.24
CA LYS A 206 5.80 9.59 -12.35
C LYS A 206 4.57 8.99 -13.06
N GLY A 207 4.16 7.78 -12.69
CA GLY A 207 3.02 7.10 -13.30
C GLY A 207 1.71 7.86 -13.11
N ARG A 208 0.81 7.76 -14.09
CA ARG A 208 -0.57 8.24 -13.98
C ARG A 208 -1.37 7.21 -13.21
N SER A 209 -1.80 7.56 -12.00
CA SER A 209 -2.58 6.66 -11.13
C SER A 209 -3.44 7.47 -10.18
N GLY A 210 -4.70 7.07 -10.00
CA GLY A 210 -5.67 7.74 -9.13
C GLY A 210 -5.39 7.63 -7.63
N ILE A 211 -4.34 6.90 -7.22
CA ILE A 211 -3.86 6.86 -5.82
C ILE A 211 -2.62 7.72 -5.59
N ARG A 212 -2.03 8.30 -6.65
CA ARG A 212 -0.84 9.16 -6.55
C ARG A 212 -1.18 10.42 -5.75
N GLN A 213 -0.33 10.76 -4.80
CA GLN A 213 -0.47 11.92 -3.92
C GLN A 213 0.60 12.96 -4.19
N TYR A 214 0.25 14.21 -3.90
CA TYR A 214 1.18 15.31 -3.76
C TYR A 214 1.32 15.68 -2.28
N MET A 215 2.55 15.83 -1.80
CA MET A 215 2.86 16.34 -0.47
C MET A 215 3.90 17.46 -0.59
N ARG A 216 3.48 18.70 -0.30
CA ARG A 216 4.31 19.90 -0.49
C ARG A 216 5.63 19.85 0.30
N ASP A 217 5.57 19.33 1.53
CA ASP A 217 6.66 19.44 2.51
C ASP A 217 7.62 18.24 2.50
N LYS A 218 7.50 17.36 1.49
CA LYS A 218 8.40 16.21 1.32
C LYS A 218 9.39 16.48 0.19
N GLY A 219 10.65 16.06 0.34
CA GLY A 219 11.65 16.15 -0.73
C GLY A 219 11.22 15.41 -2.01
N VAL A 220 10.53 14.28 -1.85
CA VAL A 220 9.76 13.64 -2.93
C VAL A 220 8.31 14.09 -2.80
N LYS A 221 7.90 15.06 -3.62
CA LYS A 221 6.56 15.64 -3.53
C LYS A 221 5.47 14.79 -4.18
N TRP A 222 5.79 14.12 -5.29
CA TRP A 222 4.84 13.32 -6.07
C TRP A 222 5.15 11.82 -5.95
N GLY A 223 4.16 11.02 -5.55
CA GLY A 223 4.34 9.58 -5.42
C GLY A 223 3.18 8.83 -4.77
N TYR A 224 3.44 7.59 -4.36
CA TYR A 224 2.53 6.79 -3.55
C TYR A 224 2.81 7.05 -2.07
N LYS A 225 1.80 7.52 -1.35
CA LYS A 225 1.87 7.71 0.10
C LYS A 225 1.67 6.37 0.80
N LEU A 226 2.57 6.05 1.72
CA LEU A 226 2.53 4.88 2.59
C LEU A 226 2.39 5.33 4.05
N TRP A 227 1.50 4.66 4.78
CA TRP A 227 1.50 4.67 6.25
C TRP A 227 2.40 3.56 6.73
N VAL A 228 3.42 3.89 7.51
CA VAL A 228 4.45 2.94 7.95
C VAL A 228 4.41 2.85 9.47
N LEU A 229 4.26 1.64 9.98
CA LEU A 229 4.49 1.30 11.37
C LEU A 229 5.91 0.74 11.50
N ALA A 230 6.76 1.43 12.26
CA ALA A 230 8.14 1.04 12.47
C ALA A 230 8.49 0.97 13.95
N ASP A 231 9.42 0.09 14.30
CA ASP A 231 10.01 0.03 15.63
C ASP A 231 10.92 1.23 15.86
N SER A 232 10.71 1.99 16.94
CA SER A 232 11.44 3.24 17.18
C SER A 232 12.92 3.01 17.51
N ARG A 233 13.27 1.83 18.03
CA ARG A 233 14.64 1.52 18.43
C ARG A 233 15.51 1.11 17.24
N THR A 234 14.95 0.36 16.30
CA THR A 234 15.69 -0.27 15.19
C THR A 234 15.37 0.33 13.83
N GLY A 235 14.29 1.09 13.70
CA GLY A 235 13.77 1.57 12.42
C GLY A 235 13.13 0.48 11.54
N TYR A 236 12.99 -0.74 12.07
CA TYR A 236 12.43 -1.87 11.33
C TYR A 236 10.96 -1.61 10.98
N THR A 237 10.59 -1.79 9.71
CA THR A 237 9.21 -1.61 9.25
C THR A 237 8.40 -2.87 9.54
N VAL A 238 7.53 -2.80 10.54
CA VAL A 238 6.70 -3.94 10.98
C VAL A 238 5.55 -4.17 10.01
N GLN A 239 4.90 -3.09 9.60
CA GLN A 239 3.76 -3.13 8.70
C GLN A 239 3.67 -1.81 7.95
N PHE A 240 3.13 -1.84 6.73
CA PHE A 240 2.74 -0.62 6.03
C PHE A 240 1.45 -0.80 5.22
N GLY A 241 0.78 0.32 4.98
CA GLY A 241 -0.42 0.40 4.15
C GLY A 241 -0.30 1.48 3.09
N VAL A 242 -0.77 1.19 1.88
CA VAL A 242 -0.80 2.18 0.78
C VAL A 242 -2.04 3.05 0.93
N TYR A 243 -1.86 4.37 0.85
CA TYR A 243 -2.98 5.30 0.81
C TYR A 243 -3.64 5.28 -0.57
N ILE A 244 -4.94 4.99 -0.63
CA ILE A 244 -5.71 4.82 -1.88
C ILE A 244 -6.64 6.00 -2.21
N GLY A 245 -6.49 7.11 -1.48
CA GLY A 245 -7.42 8.24 -1.50
C GLY A 245 -8.45 8.17 -0.37
N LYS A 246 -9.30 9.20 -0.31
CA LYS A 246 -10.44 9.27 0.61
C LYS A 246 -11.46 8.20 0.18
N ARG A 247 -11.88 7.31 1.09
CA ARG A 247 -12.96 6.37 0.82
C ARG A 247 -14.29 7.13 0.82
N GLU A 248 -15.09 6.95 -0.22
CA GLU A 248 -16.51 7.33 -0.17
C GLU A 248 -17.25 6.22 0.58
N ALA A 249 -17.60 6.50 1.84
CA ALA A 249 -18.33 5.64 2.78
C ALA A 249 -17.70 4.26 3.14
N PRO A 250 -17.94 3.76 4.37
CA PRO A 250 -17.63 2.38 4.73
C PRO A 250 -18.43 1.40 3.85
N SER A 251 -17.88 0.21 3.59
CA SER A 251 -18.65 -0.85 2.92
C SER A 251 -19.92 -1.18 3.72
N SER A 252 -20.98 -1.65 3.08
CA SER A 252 -22.27 -1.94 3.74
C SER A 252 -22.12 -2.78 5.02
N LYS A 253 -21.20 -3.76 5.02
CA LYS A 253 -20.88 -4.59 6.19
C LYS A 253 -20.20 -3.81 7.32
N GLN A 254 -19.29 -2.88 6.98
CA GLN A 254 -18.62 -2.03 7.96
C GLN A 254 -19.57 -0.97 8.53
N ALA A 255 -20.47 -0.42 7.71
CA ALA A 255 -21.49 0.51 8.16
C ALA A 255 -22.43 -0.14 9.20
N GLN A 256 -22.91 -1.35 8.92
CA GLN A 256 -23.74 -2.13 9.85
C GLN A 256 -23.02 -2.40 11.18
N GLN A 257 -21.74 -2.79 11.13
CA GLN A 257 -20.98 -3.06 12.35
C GLN A 257 -20.74 -1.79 13.19
N ILE A 258 -20.53 -0.64 12.54
CA ILE A 258 -20.41 0.66 13.20
C ILE A 258 -21.75 1.07 13.84
N GLU A 259 -22.87 0.80 13.18
CA GLU A 259 -24.21 1.12 13.70
C GLU A 259 -24.57 0.29 14.93
N VAL A 260 -24.26 -1.01 14.92
CA VAL A 260 -24.42 -1.88 16.10
C VAL A 260 -23.54 -1.40 17.26
N LEU A 261 -22.28 -1.04 17.00
CA LEU A 261 -21.38 -0.53 18.03
C LEU A 261 -21.84 0.81 18.61
N LYS A 262 -22.38 1.71 17.77
CA LYS A 262 -22.96 2.98 18.23
C LYS A 262 -24.15 2.73 19.16
N GLY A 263 -25.05 1.82 18.81
CA GLY A 263 -26.18 1.45 19.65
C GLY A 263 -25.74 0.96 21.04
N HIS A 264 -24.76 0.04 21.10
CA HIS A 264 -24.23 -0.43 22.38
C HIS A 264 -23.60 0.68 23.23
N ILE A 265 -22.85 1.60 22.61
CA ILE A 265 -22.24 2.73 23.33
C ILE A 265 -23.32 3.69 23.86
N GLU A 266 -24.37 3.96 23.08
CA GLU A 266 -25.48 4.80 23.52
C GLU A 266 -26.24 4.20 24.70
N ASP A 267 -26.43 2.87 24.71
CA ASP A 267 -27.08 2.17 25.82
C ASP A 267 -26.21 2.18 27.09
N GLU A 268 -24.90 1.99 26.96
CA GLU A 268 -23.95 2.13 28.08
C GLU A 268 -23.95 3.56 28.64
N ILE A 269 -23.99 4.59 27.78
CA ILE A 269 -24.07 5.99 28.20
C ILE A 269 -25.36 6.22 29.00
N LYS A 270 -26.52 5.78 28.50
CA LYS A 270 -27.80 5.91 29.23
C LYS A 270 -27.77 5.20 30.58
N GLN A 271 -27.15 4.03 30.65
CA GLN A 271 -27.00 3.30 31.91
C GLN A 271 -26.13 4.07 32.90
N HIS A 272 -25.01 4.63 32.45
CA HIS A 272 -24.14 5.47 33.28
C HIS A 272 -24.85 6.74 33.77
N GLU A 273 -25.61 7.42 32.90
CA GLU A 273 -26.41 8.59 33.28
C GLU A 273 -27.43 8.25 34.37
N LYS A 274 -28.11 7.11 34.25
CA LYS A 274 -29.06 6.63 35.27
C LYS A 274 -28.36 6.38 36.61
N LEU A 275 -27.18 5.77 36.59
CA LEU A 275 -26.39 5.49 37.80
C LEU A 275 -25.94 6.79 38.48
N ILE A 276 -25.45 7.76 37.69
CA ILE A 276 -25.04 9.08 38.19
C ILE A 276 -26.19 9.77 38.91
N LYS A 277 -27.40 9.73 38.31
CA LYS A 277 -28.60 10.30 38.91
C LYS A 277 -28.96 9.63 40.24
N GLN A 278 -28.89 8.30 40.31
CA GLN A 278 -29.14 7.56 41.56
C GLN A 278 -28.17 7.96 42.67
N HIS A 279 -26.87 8.08 42.36
CA HIS A 279 -25.88 8.52 43.32
C HIS A 279 -26.12 9.96 43.79
N GLN A 280 -26.56 10.86 42.91
CA GLN A 280 -26.92 12.24 43.28
C GLN A 280 -28.12 12.28 44.22
N ASP A 281 -29.18 11.51 43.96
CA ASP A 281 -30.35 11.41 44.84
C ASP A 281 -30.00 10.83 46.22
N GLU A 282 -29.03 9.91 46.28
CA GLU A 282 -28.53 9.34 47.54
C GLU A 282 -27.68 10.34 48.32
N ILE A 283 -26.81 11.08 47.64
CA ILE A 283 -26.03 12.18 48.23
C ILE A 283 -26.95 13.24 48.83
N GLU A 284 -28.01 13.64 48.13
CA GLU A 284 -28.98 14.62 48.65
C GLU A 284 -29.73 14.10 49.89
N ARG A 285 -30.09 12.80 49.90
CA ARG A 285 -30.66 12.16 51.09
C ARG A 285 -29.70 12.18 52.28
N HIS A 286 -28.42 11.89 52.05
CA HIS A 286 -27.39 11.94 53.10
C HIS A 286 -27.15 13.37 53.60
N LYS A 287 -27.09 14.35 52.71
CA LYS A 287 -26.98 15.78 53.09
C LYS A 287 -28.17 16.24 53.93
N LYS A 288 -29.39 15.79 53.61
CA LYS A 288 -30.58 16.08 54.42
C LYS A 288 -30.46 15.49 55.82
N LYS A 289 -30.15 14.20 55.94
CA LYS A 289 -29.93 13.54 57.25
C LYS A 289 -28.85 14.24 58.09
N ILE A 290 -27.76 14.68 57.46
CA ILE A 290 -26.68 15.40 58.15
C ILE A 290 -27.17 16.77 58.66
N ARG A 291 -28.03 17.48 57.92
CA ARG A 291 -28.65 18.72 58.40
C ARG A 291 -29.54 18.46 59.61
N ASP A 292 -30.44 17.49 59.50
CA ASP A 292 -31.38 17.14 60.58
C ASP A 292 -30.63 16.74 61.88
N LEU A 293 -29.49 16.04 61.77
CA LEU A 293 -28.64 15.68 62.90
C LEU A 293 -27.83 16.83 63.50
N LYS A 294 -27.65 17.95 62.78
CA LYS A 294 -26.94 19.15 63.28
C LYS A 294 -27.87 20.14 63.98
N GLU A 295 -29.18 20.00 63.82
CA GLU A 295 -30.21 20.86 64.42
C GLU A 295 -30.70 20.34 65.79
N HIS A 296 -30.21 19.18 66.23
CA HIS A 296 -30.38 18.61 67.58
C HIS A 296 -29.06 18.61 68.36
#